data_AF-A0A7C7NNY6-F1
#
_entry.id   AF-A0A7C7NNY6-F1
#
_cell.length_a   1.000
_cell.length_b   1.000
_cell.length_c   1.000
_cell.angle_alpha   90.00
_cell.angle_beta   90.00
_cell.angle_gamma   90.00
#
_symmetry.space_group_name_H-M   'P 1'
#
loop_
_entity.id
_entity.type
_entity.pdbx_description
1 polymer ?
#
loop_
_entity_poly.entity_id
_entity_poly.type
_entity_poly.pdbx_seq_one_letter_code
_entity_poly.pdbx_strand_id
1 'polypeptide(L)' 'MRFFIELSYNGKAYHGWKNQPNAISVQEVLENALSTLLGESIAIVGAGRTDAGVHA' A
#
# COMPACT_ATOMS: atom_id res chain seq x y z
N MET A 1 17.55 6.97 -5.36
CA MET A 1 16.63 7.95 -5.99
C MET A 1 15.31 7.92 -5.22
N ARG A 2 14.56 9.02 -5.12
CA ARG A 2 13.24 9.04 -4.45
C ARG A 2 12.18 9.46 -5.45
N PHE A 3 11.06 8.75 -5.41
CA PHE A 3 9.89 9.02 -6.25
C PHE A 3 8.69 9.38 -5.38
N PHE A 4 7.79 10.15 -5.96
CA PHE A 4 6.49 10.43 -5.39
C PHE A 4 5.43 9.75 -6.27
N ILE A 5 4.46 9.11 -5.64
CA ILE A 5 3.34 8.45 -6.31
C ILE A 5 2.06 9.00 -5.69
N GLU A 6 1.19 9.54 -6.53
CA GLU A 6 -0.20 9.81 -6.19
C GLU A 6 -1.03 8.60 -6.66
N LEU A 7 -1.94 8.13 -5.81
CA LEU A 7 -2.75 6.94 -6.08
C LEU A 7 -4.12 7.11 -5.46
N SER A 8 -5.08 6.34 -5.97
CA SER A 8 -6.40 6.16 -5.37
C SER A 8 -6.72 4.68 -5.24
N TYR A 9 -7.53 4.31 -4.26
CA TYR A 9 -7.98 2.94 -4.04
C TYR A 9 -9.37 2.87 -3.40
N ASN A 10 -10.07 1.79 -3.74
CA ASN A 10 -11.27 1.39 -3.02
C ASN A 10 -10.90 0.54 -1.80
N GLY A 11 -11.03 1.14 -0.60
CA GLY A 11 -10.73 0.47 0.67
C GLY A 11 -11.56 -0.76 1.04
N LYS A 12 -12.67 -1.06 0.34
CA LYS A 12 -13.62 -2.12 0.74
C LYS A 12 -12.98 -3.51 0.92
N ALA A 13 -11.95 -3.82 0.14
CA ALA A 13 -11.26 -5.11 0.20
C ALA A 13 -10.05 -5.12 1.15
N TYR A 14 -9.74 -4.01 1.81
CA TYR A 14 -8.51 -3.82 2.56
C TYR A 14 -8.79 -3.48 4.03
N HIS A 15 -7.91 -3.97 4.90
CA HIS A 15 -7.95 -3.67 6.33
C HIS A 15 -7.14 -2.41 6.67
N GLY A 16 -7.23 -1.41 5.79
CA GLY A 16 -6.59 -0.11 5.92
C GLY A 16 -5.28 -0.02 5.15
N TRP A 17 -4.59 1.10 5.35
CA TRP A 17 -3.36 1.41 4.65
C TRP A 17 -2.19 0.53 5.10
N LYS A 18 -1.98 0.40 6.41
CA LYS A 18 -0.74 -0.13 6.98
C LYS A 18 -0.68 -1.67 6.97
N ASN A 19 0.50 -2.22 6.66
CA ASN A 19 0.81 -3.65 6.77
C ASN A 19 0.44 -4.22 8.13
N GLN A 20 -0.23 -5.37 8.12
CA GLN A 20 -0.68 -6.12 9.29
C GLN A 20 -0.44 -7.62 9.08
N PRO A 21 -0.08 -8.40 10.12
CA PRO A 21 0.29 -9.81 9.94
C PRO A 21 -0.82 -10.71 9.39
N ASN A 22 -2.08 -10.39 9.65
CA ASN A 22 -3.23 -11.29 9.42
C ASN A 22 -4.30 -10.67 8.51
N ALA A 23 -3.98 -9.58 7.82
CA ALA A 23 -4.97 -8.83 7.07
C ALA A 23 -4.33 -8.09 5.90
N ILE A 24 -4.94 -8.24 4.72
CA ILE A 24 -4.47 -7.55 3.50
C ILE A 24 -4.60 -6.03 3.68
N SER A 25 -3.53 -5.33 3.33
CA SER A 25 -3.44 -3.87 3.40
C SER A 25 -3.05 -3.26 2.05
N VAL A 26 -3.33 -1.97 1.88
CA VAL A 26 -2.99 -1.26 0.64
C VAL A 26 -1.47 -1.15 0.48
N GLN A 27 -0.75 -0.87 1.56
CA GLN A 27 0.71 -0.76 1.54
C GLN A 27 1.37 -2.06 1.08
N GLU A 28 0.95 -3.21 1.63
CA GLU A 28 1.51 -4.52 1.28
C GLU A 28 1.29 -4.85 -0.20
N VAL A 29 0.08 -4.60 -0.71
CA VAL A 29 -0.23 -4.86 -2.13
C VAL A 29 0.61 -3.98 -3.04
N LEU A 30 0.79 -2.70 -2.70
CA LEU A 30 1.60 -1.79 -3.50
C LEU A 30 3.09 -2.15 -3.45
N GLU A 31 3.62 -2.46 -2.26
CA GLU A 31 5.01 -2.90 -2.08
C GLU A 31 5.28 -4.19 -2.86
N ASN A 32 4.38 -5.17 -2.81
CA ASN A 32 4.51 -6.42 -3.58
C ASN A 32 4.44 -6.20 -5.10
N ALA A 33 3.54 -5.33 -5.56
CA ALA A 33 3.41 -4.99 -6.98
C ALA A 33 4.65 -4.28 -7.51
N LEU A 34 5.15 -3.27 -6.78
CA LEU A 34 6.38 -2.55 -7.14
C LEU A 34 7.60 -3.46 -7.09
N SER A 35 7.70 -4.33 -6.08
CA SER A 35 8.80 -5.29 -5.98
C SER A 35 8.80 -6.27 -7.14
N THR A 36 7.62 -6.74 -7.55
CA THR A 36 7.46 -7.60 -8.74
C THR A 36 7.89 -6.88 -10.02
N LEU A 37 7.51 -5.60 -10.17
CA LEU A 37 7.82 -4.80 -11.35
C LEU A 37 9.32 -4.47 -11.46
N LEU A 38 9.96 -4.15 -10.33
CA LEU A 38 11.34 -3.66 -10.29
C LEU A 38 12.37 -4.76 -10.03
N GLY A 39 11.95 -5.96 -9.66
CA GLY A 39 12.83 -7.10 -9.43
C GLY A 39 13.67 -7.01 -8.15
N GLU A 40 13.29 -6.14 -7.22
CA GLU A 40 13.94 -5.96 -5.92
C GLU A 40 12.90 -5.67 -4.83
N SER A 41 13.28 -5.77 -3.55
CA SER A 41 12.36 -5.48 -2.45
C SER A 41 12.13 -3.97 -2.31
N ILE A 42 10.87 -3.54 -2.44
CA ILE A 42 10.46 -2.14 -2.38
C ILE A 42 9.67 -1.88 -1.10
N ALA A 43 10.07 -0.86 -0.37
CA ALA A 43 9.33 -0.30 0.76
C ALA A 43 8.82 1.10 0.42
N ILE A 44 7.62 1.44 0.87
CA ILE A 44 7.01 2.76 0.64
C ILE A 44 6.72 3.49 1.95
N VAL A 45 6.53 4.81 1.85
CA VAL A 45 6.05 5.64 2.96
C VAL A 45 4.77 6.34 2.51
N GLY A 46 3.69 6.15 3.26
CA GLY A 46 2.42 6.83 3.01
C GLY A 46 2.40 8.25 3.57
N ALA A 47 1.71 9.17 2.91
CA ALA A 47 1.46 10.53 3.41
C ALA A 47 0.53 10.54 4.64
N GLY A 48 -0.33 9.54 4.76
CA GLY A 48 -1.25 9.32 5.88
C GLY A 48 -1.60 7.84 6.01
N ARG A 49 -2.42 7.51 7.01
CA ARG A 49 -3.00 6.17 7.18
C ARG A 49 -4.51 6.26 7.04
N THR A 50 -5.10 5.23 6.46
CA THR A 50 -6.55 5.02 6.47
C THR A 50 -6.90 3.76 7.26
N ASP A 51 -8.07 3.77 7.88
CA ASP A 51 -8.63 2.60 8.56
C ASP A 51 -9.22 1.60 7.54
N ALA A 52 -9.61 0.42 8.04
CA ALA A 52 -10.25 -0.62 7.24
C ALA A 52 -11.50 -0.09 6.53
N GLY A 53 -11.64 -0.42 5.24
CA GLY A 53 -12.78 -0.01 4.42
C GLY A 53 -12.73 1.44 3.89
N VAL A 54 -11.83 2.30 4.39
CA VAL A 54 -11.75 3.71 3.97
C VAL A 54 -11.08 3.86 2.60
N HIS A 55 -11.64 4.72 1.75
CA HIS A 55 -11.13 5.04 0.41
C HIS A 55 -10.17 6.24 0.45
N ALA A 56 -9.25 6.31 -0.52
CA ALA A 56 -8.40 7.47 -0.78
C ALA A 56 -8.10 7.59 -2.27
#